data_AF-A0A0K3BPZ6-F1
#
_entry.id   AF-A0A0K3BPZ6-F1
#
_cell.length_a   1.000
_cell.length_b   1.000
_cell.length_c   1.000
_cell.angle_alpha   90.00
_cell.angle_beta   90.00
_cell.angle_gamma   90.00
#
_symmetry.space_group_name_H-M   'P 1'
#
loop_
_entity.id
_entity.type
_entity.pdbx_description
1 polymer ?
#
loop_
_entity_poly.entity_id
_entity_poly.type
_entity_poly.pdbx_seq_one_letter_code
_entity_poly.pdbx_strand_id
1 'polypeptide(L)'
;MTAVDQGQDTVLRIEFPFVLPRGFVDEHGVLHREGTLRLATARDEITAQNDTRVRHNPSYLTVLLLSRTVTALGTLPEVDTLVVECLFASDLAFLQDLYRRVNQGGHTEADVACPSCGHEFRVDVAGDAPGER
;
A
#
# COMPACT_ATOMS: atom_id res chain seq x y z
N MET A 1 3.20 19.20 43.71
CA MET A 1 3.90 19.57 42.46
C MET A 1 3.60 18.46 41.47
N THR A 2 2.48 18.60 40.76
CA THR A 2 1.92 17.55 39.89
C THR A 2 2.54 17.71 38.52
N ALA A 3 3.40 16.78 38.12
CA ALA A 3 3.81 16.66 36.73
C ALA A 3 2.75 15.82 36.02
N VAL A 4 1.95 16.48 35.20
CA VAL A 4 1.07 15.86 34.22
C VAL A 4 1.98 15.46 33.06
N ASP A 5 2.26 14.16 32.93
CA ASP A 5 2.88 13.61 31.72
C ASP A 5 1.78 13.53 30.64
N GLN A 6 1.90 14.40 29.65
CA GLN A 6 0.93 14.54 28.57
C GLN A 6 1.12 13.38 27.58
N GLY A 7 0.23 12.38 27.67
CA GLY A 7 0.11 11.36 26.63
C GLY A 7 -0.12 12.02 25.28
N GLN A 8 0.81 11.82 24.35
CA GLN A 8 0.67 12.32 22.98
C GLN A 8 -0.40 11.49 22.27
N ASP A 9 -1.61 12.04 22.17
CA ASP A 9 -2.69 11.52 21.33
C ASP A 9 -2.26 11.67 19.86
N THR A 10 -1.55 10.67 19.35
CA THR A 10 -1.05 10.65 17.98
C THR A 10 -2.21 10.25 17.08
N VAL A 11 -2.77 11.21 16.34
CA VAL A 11 -3.86 10.96 15.39
C VAL A 11 -3.40 9.90 14.38
N LEU A 12 -4.14 8.79 14.31
CA LEU A 12 -3.87 7.72 13.34
C LEU A 12 -4.04 8.26 11.91
N ARG A 13 -2.95 8.26 11.14
CA ARG A 13 -3.03 8.57 9.71
C ARG A 13 -3.58 7.37 8.96
N ILE A 14 -4.79 7.53 8.42
CA ILE A 14 -5.49 6.48 7.68
C ILE A 14 -5.49 6.67 6.16
N GLU A 15 -5.05 7.84 5.67
CA GLU A 15 -5.02 8.20 4.25
C GLU A 15 -3.64 8.69 3.80
N PHE A 16 -3.28 8.27 2.58
CA PHE A 16 -1.96 8.41 1.99
C PHE A 16 -2.13 8.94 0.56
N PRO A 17 -1.88 10.24 0.33
CA PRO A 17 -1.91 10.80 -1.01
C PRO A 17 -0.74 10.25 -1.82
N PHE A 18 -0.96 10.05 -3.11
CA PHE A 18 0.05 9.60 -4.07
C PHE A 18 -0.10 10.31 -5.41
N VAL A 19 0.95 10.19 -6.23
CA VAL A 19 0.93 10.64 -7.63
C VAL A 19 1.43 9.51 -8.50
N LEU A 20 0.62 9.05 -9.46
CA LEU A 20 1.02 8.03 -10.40
C LEU A 20 2.20 8.49 -11.27
N PRO A 21 3.23 7.65 -11.46
CA PRO A 21 4.34 7.90 -12.38
C PRO A 21 3.91 8.32 -13.78
N ARG A 22 2.92 7.63 -14.38
CA ARG A 22 2.37 7.98 -15.71
C ARG A 22 0.97 8.54 -15.60
N GLY A 23 0.07 7.81 -14.94
CA GLY A 23 -1.34 8.19 -14.77
C GLY A 23 -2.30 7.30 -15.55
N PHE A 24 -3.57 7.42 -15.22
CA PHE A 24 -4.68 6.78 -15.93
C PHE A 24 -5.29 7.77 -16.92
N VAL A 25 -5.50 7.36 -18.16
CA VAL A 25 -6.22 8.17 -19.17
C VAL A 25 -7.62 7.60 -19.31
N ASP A 26 -8.62 8.41 -19.02
CA ASP A 26 -10.02 7.98 -19.15
C ASP A 26 -10.52 8.02 -20.60
N GLU A 27 -11.78 7.61 -20.78
CA GLU A 27 -12.45 7.56 -22.09
C GLU A 27 -12.60 8.94 -22.76
N HIS A 28 -12.51 10.03 -21.98
CA HIS A 28 -12.54 11.40 -22.47
C HIS A 28 -11.15 11.98 -22.76
N GLY A 29 -10.10 11.19 -22.56
CA GLY A 29 -8.71 11.61 -22.74
C GLY A 29 -8.16 12.45 -21.59
N VAL A 30 -8.84 12.48 -20.43
CA VAL A 30 -8.37 13.19 -19.25
C VAL A 30 -7.34 12.34 -18.52
N LEU A 31 -6.21 12.96 -18.16
CA LEU A 31 -5.12 12.30 -17.43
C LEU A 31 -5.31 12.47 -15.91
N HIS A 32 -5.47 11.37 -15.21
CA HIS A 32 -5.61 11.29 -13.75
C HIS A 32 -4.32 10.73 -13.13
N ARG A 33 -3.72 11.49 -12.22
CA ARG A 33 -2.44 11.10 -11.57
C ARG A 33 -2.48 11.19 -10.06
N GLU A 34 -3.09 12.24 -9.53
CA GLU A 34 -3.18 12.47 -8.10
C GLU A 34 -4.28 11.58 -7.52
N GLY A 35 -3.99 10.88 -6.43
CA GLY A 35 -4.96 10.00 -5.79
C GLY A 35 -4.70 9.82 -4.31
N THR A 36 -5.59 9.09 -3.66
CA THR A 36 -5.51 8.79 -2.22
C THR A 36 -5.70 7.29 -2.00
N LEU A 37 -4.81 6.71 -1.21
CA LEU A 37 -4.91 5.34 -0.71
C LEU A 37 -5.26 5.39 0.78
N ARG A 38 -6.21 4.57 1.24
CA ARG A 38 -6.47 4.38 2.68
C ARG A 38 -5.84 3.10 3.22
N LEU A 39 -5.72 2.99 4.54
CA LEU A 39 -5.45 1.72 5.19
C LEU A 39 -6.52 0.69 4.81
N ALA A 40 -6.07 -0.52 4.51
CA ALA A 40 -6.90 -1.69 4.32
C ALA A 40 -7.50 -2.09 5.67
N THR A 41 -8.77 -2.49 5.65
CA THR A 41 -9.42 -3.13 6.79
C THR A 41 -9.27 -4.64 6.67
N ALA A 42 -9.42 -5.36 7.78
CA ALA A 42 -9.50 -6.83 7.75
C ALA A 42 -10.61 -7.33 6.81
N ARG A 43 -11.71 -6.57 6.67
CA ARG A 43 -12.79 -6.90 5.73
C ARG A 43 -12.31 -6.83 4.28
N ASP A 44 -11.50 -5.84 3.91
CA ASP A 44 -10.97 -5.72 2.54
C ASP A 44 -10.12 -6.96 2.18
N GLU A 45 -9.24 -7.36 3.09
CA GLU A 45 -8.35 -8.53 2.95
C GLU A 45 -9.13 -9.83 2.82
N ILE A 46 -10.01 -10.12 3.79
CA ILE A 46 -10.79 -11.37 3.83
C ILE A 46 -11.72 -11.46 2.62
N THR A 47 -12.34 -10.35 2.22
CA THR A 47 -13.25 -10.35 1.07
C THR A 47 -12.48 -10.58 -0.22
N ALA A 48 -11.33 -9.93 -0.41
CA ALA A 48 -10.51 -10.08 -1.60
C ALA A 48 -9.93 -11.50 -1.73
N GLN A 49 -9.41 -12.09 -0.64
CA GLN A 49 -8.89 -13.46 -0.63
C GLN A 49 -9.96 -14.52 -0.95
N ASN A 50 -11.22 -14.26 -0.59
CA ASN A 50 -12.33 -15.18 -0.84
C ASN A 50 -12.96 -15.03 -2.24
N ASP A 51 -12.62 -13.99 -3.00
CA ASP A 51 -13.17 -13.77 -4.35
C ASP A 51 -12.78 -14.93 -5.28
N THR A 52 -13.77 -15.46 -6.00
CA THR A 52 -13.60 -16.58 -6.93
C THR A 52 -12.51 -16.30 -7.98
N ARG A 53 -12.38 -15.05 -8.44
CA ARG A 53 -11.33 -14.66 -9.40
C ARG A 53 -9.93 -14.84 -8.82
N VAL A 54 -9.75 -14.53 -7.53
CA VAL A 54 -8.46 -14.72 -6.83
C VAL A 54 -8.17 -16.20 -6.62
N ARG A 55 -9.18 -17.01 -6.32
CA ARG A 55 -9.01 -18.46 -6.22
C ARG A 55 -8.55 -19.10 -7.53
N HIS A 56 -9.01 -18.57 -8.67
CA HIS A 56 -8.55 -19.02 -9.99
C HIS A 56 -7.23 -18.39 -10.43
N ASN A 57 -6.98 -17.14 -10.06
CA ASN A 57 -5.78 -16.39 -10.38
C ASN A 57 -5.32 -15.58 -9.16
N PRO A 58 -4.39 -16.12 -8.35
CA PRO A 58 -3.87 -15.44 -7.16
C PRO A 58 -3.31 -14.04 -7.44
N SER A 59 -2.78 -13.80 -8.64
CA SER A 59 -2.23 -12.51 -9.06
C SER A 59 -3.29 -11.40 -9.12
N TYR A 60 -4.58 -11.76 -9.19
CA TYR A 60 -5.69 -10.80 -9.23
C TYR A 60 -5.99 -10.18 -7.85
N LEU A 61 -5.40 -10.71 -6.77
CA LEU A 61 -5.59 -10.18 -5.41
C LEU A 61 -5.21 -8.70 -5.33
N THR A 62 -4.09 -8.31 -5.95
CA THR A 62 -3.60 -6.93 -5.96
C THR A 62 -4.63 -5.98 -6.57
N VAL A 63 -5.28 -6.37 -7.67
CA VAL A 63 -6.31 -5.55 -8.33
C VAL A 63 -7.48 -5.29 -7.38
N LEU A 64 -7.98 -6.33 -6.70
CA LEU A 64 -9.10 -6.20 -5.77
C LEU A 64 -8.76 -5.38 -4.52
N LEU A 65 -7.54 -5.51 -3.99
CA LEU A 65 -7.12 -4.73 -2.84
C LEU A 65 -6.98 -3.26 -3.20
N LEU A 66 -6.37 -2.96 -4.35
CA LEU A 66 -6.21 -1.59 -4.83
C LEU A 66 -7.56 -0.94 -5.16
N SER A 67 -8.48 -1.63 -5.84
CA SER A 67 -9.81 -1.07 -6.15
C SER A 67 -10.65 -0.80 -4.90
N ARG A 68 -10.32 -1.42 -3.76
CA ARG A 68 -11.02 -1.19 -2.48
C ARG A 68 -10.38 -0.09 -1.64
N THR A 69 -9.09 0.15 -1.81
CA THR A 69 -8.29 1.02 -0.94
C THR A 69 -7.88 2.32 -1.59
N VAL A 70 -7.85 2.41 -2.92
CA VAL A 70 -7.74 3.70 -3.60
C VAL A 70 -9.11 4.39 -3.54
N THR A 71 -9.20 5.47 -2.77
CA THR A 71 -10.45 6.20 -2.54
C THR A 71 -10.67 7.35 -3.51
N ALA A 72 -9.61 7.82 -4.17
CA ALA A 72 -9.68 8.86 -5.18
C ALA A 72 -8.56 8.70 -6.20
N LEU A 73 -8.85 9.05 -7.46
CA LEU A 73 -7.87 9.21 -8.52
C LEU A 73 -8.36 10.30 -9.49
N GLY A 74 -7.74 11.47 -9.45
CA GLY A 74 -8.13 12.65 -10.21
C GLY A 74 -9.58 13.02 -9.97
N THR A 75 -10.35 13.15 -11.06
CA THR A 75 -11.78 13.49 -11.01
C THR A 75 -12.68 12.28 -11.28
N LEU A 76 -12.16 11.05 -11.20
CA LEU A 76 -12.97 9.86 -11.39
C LEU A 76 -14.04 9.75 -10.30
N PRO A 77 -15.28 9.36 -10.64
CA PRO A 77 -16.34 9.17 -9.66
C PRO A 77 -16.09 7.98 -8.73
N GLU A 78 -15.41 6.94 -9.24
CA GLU A 78 -15.06 5.71 -8.51
C GLU A 78 -13.79 5.10 -9.11
N VAL A 79 -13.03 4.38 -8.29
CA VAL A 79 -11.86 3.57 -8.71
C VAL A 79 -12.22 2.10 -8.56
N ASP A 80 -12.80 1.52 -9.61
CA ASP A 80 -13.18 0.11 -9.63
C ASP A 80 -12.04 -0.81 -10.15
N THR A 81 -12.34 -2.09 -10.35
CA THR A 81 -11.35 -3.04 -10.87
C THR A 81 -10.93 -2.72 -12.30
N LEU A 82 -11.81 -2.15 -13.13
CA LEU A 82 -11.49 -1.81 -14.51
C LEU A 82 -10.46 -0.69 -14.56
N VAL A 83 -10.62 0.35 -13.72
CA VAL A 83 -9.63 1.43 -13.63
C VAL A 83 -8.25 0.87 -13.28
N VAL A 84 -8.17 -0.01 -12.29
CA VAL A 84 -6.90 -0.61 -11.84
C VAL A 84 -6.30 -1.54 -12.91
N GLU A 85 -7.12 -2.33 -13.61
CA GLU A 85 -6.70 -3.20 -14.72
C GLU A 85 -6.17 -2.41 -15.92
N CYS A 86 -6.69 -1.21 -16.15
CA CYS A 86 -6.28 -0.33 -17.25
C CYS A 86 -5.10 0.58 -16.91
N LEU A 87 -4.52 0.48 -15.71
CA LEU A 87 -3.29 1.20 -15.37
C LEU A 87 -2.12 0.68 -16.21
N PHE A 88 -1.16 1.57 -16.50
CA PHE A 88 0.14 1.12 -17.00
C PHE A 88 0.79 0.19 -15.97
N ALA A 89 1.53 -0.82 -16.46
CA ALA A 89 2.22 -1.77 -15.59
C ALA A 89 3.13 -1.10 -14.54
N SER A 90 3.76 0.04 -14.87
CA SER A 90 4.57 0.82 -13.93
C SER A 90 3.74 1.47 -12.82
N ASP A 91 2.52 1.91 -13.13
CA ASP A 91 1.62 2.54 -12.15
C ASP A 91 0.99 1.49 -11.25
N LEU A 92 0.62 0.32 -11.79
CA LEU A 92 0.17 -0.81 -10.98
C LEU A 92 1.25 -1.26 -10.01
N ALA A 93 2.50 -1.39 -10.47
CA ALA A 93 3.65 -1.74 -9.62
C ALA A 93 3.90 -0.69 -8.53
N PHE A 94 3.79 0.61 -8.87
CA PHE A 94 3.89 1.70 -7.90
C PHE A 94 2.82 1.61 -6.80
N LEU A 95 1.56 1.38 -7.18
CA LEU A 95 0.46 1.26 -6.22
C LEU A 95 0.57 0.00 -5.37
N GLN A 96 0.99 -1.13 -5.94
CA GLN A 96 1.25 -2.36 -5.21
C GLN A 96 2.32 -2.15 -4.12
N ASP A 97 3.40 -1.46 -4.46
CA ASP A 97 4.49 -1.14 -3.53
C ASP A 97 4.02 -0.16 -2.44
N LEU A 98 3.25 0.88 -2.79
CA LEU A 98 2.64 1.78 -1.83
C LEU A 98 1.69 1.04 -0.87
N TYR A 99 0.82 0.18 -1.41
CA TYR A 99 -0.12 -0.62 -0.62
C TYR A 99 0.61 -1.49 0.40
N ARG A 100 1.69 -2.18 -0.02
CA ARG A 100 2.54 -2.96 0.87
C ARG A 100 3.13 -2.08 1.97
N ARG A 101 3.79 -0.96 1.64
CA ARG A 101 4.39 -0.08 2.66
C ARG A 101 3.36 0.42 3.69
N VAL A 102 2.17 0.78 3.23
CA VAL A 102 1.12 1.35 4.09
C VAL A 102 0.45 0.31 4.98
N ASN A 103 0.16 -0.88 4.45
CA ASN A 103 -0.65 -1.90 5.15
C ASN A 103 0.18 -3.00 5.80
N GLN A 104 1.43 -3.16 5.35
CA GLN A 104 2.36 -4.19 5.79
C GLN A 104 3.61 -3.59 6.44
N GLY A 105 3.70 -2.25 6.52
CA GLY A 105 4.74 -1.49 7.24
C GLY A 105 4.75 -1.67 8.77
N GLY A 106 4.24 -2.81 9.25
CA GLY A 106 4.48 -3.36 10.59
C GLY A 106 5.33 -4.63 10.56
N HIS A 107 6.03 -4.92 9.45
CA HIS A 107 7.02 -5.99 9.41
C HIS A 107 8.30 -5.55 10.12
N THR A 108 8.34 -5.85 11.43
CA THR A 108 9.51 -6.03 12.31
C THR A 108 10.80 -5.35 11.84
N GLU A 109 10.91 -4.04 12.09
CA GLU A 109 12.24 -3.43 12.20
C GLU A 109 12.96 -4.13 13.35
N ALA A 110 14.06 -4.83 13.06
CA ALA A 110 14.95 -5.31 14.11
C ALA A 110 15.99 -4.22 14.36
N ASP A 111 16.03 -3.71 15.59
CA ASP A 111 17.19 -2.98 16.07
C ASP A 111 18.35 -3.97 16.16
N VAL A 112 19.35 -3.77 15.31
CA VAL A 112 20.56 -4.58 15.29
C VAL A 112 21.77 -3.73 15.66
N ALA A 113 22.58 -4.24 16.57
CA ALA A 113 23.84 -3.62 16.95
C ALA A 113 24.99 -4.29 16.20
N CYS A 114 25.85 -3.50 15.55
CA CYS A 114 27.06 -4.01 14.93
C CYS A 114 28.01 -4.58 16.00
N PRO A 115 28.35 -5.88 16.00
CA PRO A 115 29.17 -6.47 17.06
C PRO A 115 30.62 -5.97 17.06
N SER A 116 31.06 -5.33 15.98
CA SER A 116 32.43 -4.79 15.85
C SER A 116 32.59 -3.38 16.40
N CYS A 117 31.54 -2.56 16.42
CA CYS A 117 31.64 -1.15 16.80
C CYS A 117 30.49 -0.63 17.66
N GLY A 118 29.47 -1.44 17.92
CA GLY A 118 28.31 -1.09 18.76
C GLY A 118 27.32 -0.12 18.12
N HIS A 119 27.48 0.23 16.84
CA HIS A 119 26.54 1.09 16.14
C HIS A 119 25.20 0.38 15.94
N GLU A 120 24.11 1.01 16.40
CA GLU A 120 22.75 0.52 16.25
C GLU A 120 22.14 1.04 14.95
N PHE A 121 21.53 0.15 14.18
CA PHE A 121 20.82 0.47 12.95
C PHE A 121 19.58 -0.39 12.81
N ARG A 122 18.59 0.11 12.08
CA ARG A 122 17.35 -0.63 11.80
C ARG A 122 17.44 -1.33 10.47
N VAL A 123 17.06 -2.60 10.46
CA VAL A 123 17.01 -3.43 9.25
C VAL A 123 15.58 -3.89 9.02
N ASP A 124 15.12 -3.71 7.78
CA ASP A 124 13.90 -4.35 7.30
C ASP A 124 14.18 -5.84 7.10
N VAL A 125 13.62 -6.68 7.97
CA VAL A 125 13.85 -8.13 7.96
C VAL A 125 12.88 -8.85 6.98
N ALA A 126 11.91 -8.14 6.41
CA ALA A 126 10.93 -8.70 5.50
C ALA A 126 11.39 -8.56 4.03
N GLY A 127 12.49 -9.21 3.68
CA GLY A 127 12.99 -9.18 2.32
C GLY A 127 14.19 -10.06 2.04
N ASP A 128 14.13 -11.36 2.35
CA ASP A 128 15.04 -12.33 1.73
C ASP A 128 14.31 -13.63 1.39
N ALA A 129 13.83 -13.72 0.14
CA ALA A 129 13.80 -15.00 -0.54
C ALA A 129 15.03 -14.99 -1.46
N PRO A 130 16.16 -15.61 -1.06
CA PRO A 130 17.28 -15.74 -1.96
C PRO A 130 16.88 -16.72 -3.06
N GLY A 131 16.95 -16.25 -4.31
CA GLY A 131 16.81 -17.10 -5.48
C GLY A 131 17.85 -18.22 -5.41
N GLU A 132 17.36 -19.46 -5.36
CA GLU A 132 18.21 -20.65 -5.47
C GLU A 132 18.61 -20.82 -6.93
N ARG A 133 19.89 -20.47 -7.17
CA ARG A 133 20.86 -20.95 -8.19
C ARG A 133 20.33 -21.47 -9.54
#